data_AF-A0A1T2X1V2-F1
#
_entry.id   AF-A0A1T2X1V2-F1
#
_cell.length_a   1.000
_cell.length_b   1.000
_cell.length_c   1.000
_cell.angle_alpha   90.00
_cell.angle_beta   90.00
_cell.angle_gamma   90.00
#
_symmetry.space_group_name_H-M   'P 1'
#
loop_
_entity.id
_entity.type
_entity.pdbx_description
1 polymer ?
#
loop_
_entity_poly.entity_id
_entity_poly.type
_entity_poly.pdbx_seq_one_letter_code
_entity_poly.pdbx_strand_id
1 'polypeptide(L)'
;MQVDSLERGLEAQSPEEAVHTWIRGVQTRSGAMQYAVLSPSLRQETKQEFIDHFWVTGGSSPHMGKVERLQSKKITPEKFQIAFDYPLVVMNETIETGSAVLTVEKIPRESFDYWAITQIAVKDPGDTGVMIGASKL
;
A
#
# COMPACT_ATOMS: atom_id res chain seq x y z
N MET A 1 12.83 -13.91 -16.74
CA MET A 1 13.78 -14.40 -15.70
C MET A 1 13.01 -14.94 -14.51
N GLN A 2 13.66 -15.64 -13.56
CA GLN A 2 13.00 -16.19 -12.36
C GLN A 2 12.37 -15.11 -11.48
N VAL A 3 12.97 -13.91 -11.40
CA VAL A 3 12.45 -12.76 -10.65
C VAL A 3 11.13 -12.27 -11.23
N ASP A 4 11.03 -12.12 -12.56
CA ASP A 4 9.77 -11.71 -13.21
C ASP A 4 8.63 -12.72 -12.94
N SER A 5 8.95 -14.02 -12.85
CA SER A 5 7.97 -15.04 -12.51
C SER A 5 7.50 -14.94 -11.06
N LEU A 6 8.41 -14.59 -10.14
CA LEU A 6 8.08 -14.34 -8.74
C LEU A 6 7.18 -13.10 -8.61
N GLU A 7 7.54 -11.99 -9.26
CA GLU A 7 6.74 -10.76 -9.22
C GLU A 7 5.33 -10.99 -9.75
N ARG A 8 5.18 -11.73 -10.86
CA ARG A 8 3.86 -12.13 -11.39
C ARG A 8 3.06 -12.99 -10.42
N GLY A 9 3.72 -13.87 -9.68
CA GLY A 9 3.08 -14.70 -8.66
C GLY A 9 2.59 -13.92 -7.43
N LEU A 10 3.03 -12.67 -7.27
CA LEU A 10 2.64 -11.77 -6.17
C LEU A 10 1.64 -10.70 -6.62
N GLU A 11 1.23 -10.70 -7.89
CA GLU A 11 0.23 -9.77 -8.41
C GLU A 11 -1.14 -10.05 -7.79
N ALA A 12 -1.78 -9.00 -7.29
CA ALA A 12 -3.04 -9.12 -6.58
C ALA A 12 -4.19 -9.51 -7.52
N GLN A 13 -4.99 -10.48 -7.10
CA GLN A 13 -6.15 -10.99 -7.83
C GLN A 13 -7.44 -10.26 -7.48
N SER A 14 -7.42 -9.43 -6.43
CA SER A 14 -8.53 -8.58 -6.01
C SER A 14 -8.04 -7.20 -5.52
N PRO A 15 -8.92 -6.17 -5.52
CA PRO A 15 -8.60 -4.87 -4.93
C PRO A 15 -8.17 -4.98 -3.46
N GLU A 16 -8.87 -5.81 -2.69
CA GLU A 16 -8.61 -6.02 -1.27
C GLU A 16 -7.27 -6.70 -1.02
N GLU A 17 -6.86 -7.66 -1.86
CA GLU A 17 -5.56 -8.31 -1.76
C GLU A 17 -4.40 -7.33 -1.99
N ALA A 18 -4.55 -6.41 -2.95
CA ALA A 18 -3.57 -5.35 -3.19
C ALA A 18 -3.40 -4.48 -1.94
N VAL A 19 -4.52 -4.05 -1.34
CA VAL A 19 -4.50 -3.21 -0.13
C VAL A 19 -3.97 -3.97 1.08
N HIS A 20 -4.34 -5.23 1.28
CA HIS A 20 -3.83 -6.04 2.38
C HIS A 20 -2.32 -6.29 2.27
N THR A 21 -1.82 -6.51 1.06
CA THR A 21 -0.38 -6.66 0.81
C THR A 21 0.37 -5.37 1.12
N TRP A 22 -0.18 -4.22 0.71
CA TRP A 22 0.39 -2.91 1.05
C TRP A 22 0.39 -2.65 2.55
N ILE A 23 -0.74 -2.87 3.25
CA ILE A 23 -0.85 -2.74 4.72
C ILE A 23 0.20 -3.61 5.41
N ARG A 24 0.33 -4.88 4.99
CA ARG A 24 1.33 -5.78 5.54
C ARG A 24 2.74 -5.27 5.27
N GLY A 25 3.00 -4.70 4.10
CA GLY A 25 4.25 -4.03 3.77
C GLY A 25 4.58 -2.88 4.72
N VAL A 26 3.61 -2.04 5.06
CA VAL A 26 3.80 -0.96 6.05
C VAL A 26 4.11 -1.54 7.44
N GLN A 27 3.28 -2.47 7.91
CA GLN A 27 3.40 -3.10 9.24
C GLN A 27 4.70 -3.89 9.43
N THR A 28 5.21 -4.50 8.36
CA THR A 28 6.47 -5.28 8.37
C THR A 28 7.68 -4.49 7.91
N ARG A 29 7.51 -3.20 7.58
CA ARG A 29 8.55 -2.30 7.07
C ARG A 29 9.21 -2.82 5.78
N SER A 30 8.42 -3.47 4.94
CA SER A 30 8.83 -4.03 3.65
C SER A 30 8.38 -3.13 2.51
N GLY A 31 9.30 -2.32 1.99
CA GLY A 31 9.07 -1.52 0.80
C GLY A 31 8.86 -2.37 -0.45
N ALA A 32 9.49 -3.54 -0.53
CA ALA A 32 9.28 -4.49 -1.63
C ALA A 32 7.83 -4.99 -1.70
N MET A 33 7.21 -5.30 -0.55
CA MET A 33 5.79 -5.68 -0.51
C MET A 33 4.88 -4.53 -0.94
N GLN A 34 5.16 -3.30 -0.51
CA GLN A 34 4.39 -2.13 -0.94
C GLN A 34 4.54 -1.90 -2.44
N TYR A 35 5.77 -1.89 -2.96
CA TYR A 35 6.10 -1.67 -4.36
C TYR A 35 5.48 -2.73 -5.29
N ALA A 36 5.45 -3.99 -4.85
CA ALA A 36 4.90 -5.11 -5.62
C ALA A 36 3.41 -4.94 -5.97
N VAL A 37 2.65 -4.14 -5.25
CA VAL A 37 1.23 -3.91 -5.52
C VAL A 37 0.92 -2.52 -6.07
N LEU A 38 1.94 -1.71 -6.38
CA LEU A 38 1.75 -0.42 -7.05
C LEU A 38 1.59 -0.61 -8.56
N SER A 39 0.82 0.28 -9.18
CA SER A 39 0.66 0.33 -10.64
C SER A 39 2.00 0.63 -11.34
N PRO A 40 2.16 0.30 -12.63
CA PRO A 40 3.38 0.63 -13.36
C PRO A 40 3.77 2.11 -13.30
N SER A 41 2.79 3.01 -13.36
CA SER A 41 3.03 4.46 -13.27
C SER A 41 3.52 4.86 -11.87
N LEU A 42 2.83 4.41 -10.82
CA LEU A 42 3.19 4.75 -9.44
C LEU A 42 4.53 4.12 -9.05
N ARG A 43 4.85 2.91 -9.55
CA ARG A 43 6.17 2.31 -9.44
C ARG A 43 7.25 3.19 -10.09
N GLN A 44 7.02 3.68 -11.31
CA GLN A 44 7.97 4.54 -12.00
C GLN A 44 8.24 5.84 -11.23
N GLU A 45 7.21 6.45 -10.67
CA GLU A 45 7.29 7.68 -9.89
C GLU A 45 8.05 7.49 -8.57
N THR A 46 7.84 6.36 -7.89
CA THR A 46 8.33 6.13 -6.52
C THR A 46 9.61 5.31 -6.42
N LYS A 47 10.06 4.68 -7.52
CA LYS A 47 11.19 3.72 -7.49
C LYS A 47 12.45 4.30 -6.87
N GLN A 48 12.80 5.54 -7.19
CA GLN A 48 14.02 6.16 -6.66
C GLN A 48 13.93 6.35 -5.15
N GLU A 49 12.78 6.78 -4.64
CA GLU A 49 12.53 6.92 -3.20
C GLU A 49 12.65 5.57 -2.47
N PHE A 50 12.10 4.49 -3.04
CA PHE A 50 12.30 3.14 -2.48
C PHE A 50 13.78 2.73 -2.42
N ILE A 51 14.56 3.07 -3.45
CA ILE A 51 16.01 2.79 -3.49
C ILE A 51 16.74 3.61 -2.42
N ASP A 52 16.44 4.91 -2.33
CA ASP A 52 17.08 5.84 -1.39
C ASP A 52 16.80 5.47 0.07
N HIS A 53 15.66 4.84 0.33
CA HIS A 53 15.28 4.29 1.63
C HIS A 53 15.65 2.81 1.82
N PHE A 54 16.50 2.23 0.95
CA PHE A 54 16.96 0.84 1.02
C PHE A 54 15.83 -0.20 1.10
N TRP A 55 14.69 0.10 0.46
CA TRP A 55 13.46 -0.71 0.51
C TRP A 55 12.87 -0.89 1.91
N VAL A 56 13.25 -0.01 2.86
CA VAL A 56 12.67 0.05 4.20
C VAL A 56 11.66 1.20 4.25
N THR A 57 10.46 0.88 4.69
CA THR A 57 9.32 1.80 4.79
C THR A 57 8.71 1.73 6.18
N GLY A 58 7.74 2.59 6.47
CA GLY A 58 7.12 2.65 7.79
C GLY A 58 8.09 3.14 8.87
N GLY A 59 7.76 2.85 10.12
CA GLY A 59 8.40 3.44 11.29
C GLY A 59 8.33 2.48 12.46
N SER A 60 9.22 2.65 13.44
CA SER A 60 9.24 1.82 14.65
C SER A 60 8.30 2.35 15.74
N SER A 61 8.14 3.67 15.81
CA SER A 61 7.33 4.35 16.82
C SER A 61 7.07 5.79 16.35
N PRO A 62 5.83 6.16 16.03
CA PRO A 62 4.66 5.29 15.99
C PRO A 62 4.76 4.27 14.84
N HIS A 63 4.18 3.09 15.02
CA HIS A 63 3.96 2.14 13.94
C HIS A 63 2.48 1.92 13.67
N MET A 64 2.14 1.51 12.44
CA MET A 64 0.78 1.15 12.07
C MET A 64 0.38 -0.13 12.81
N GLY A 65 -0.62 -0.05 13.68
CA GLY A 65 -1.21 -1.23 14.32
C GLY A 65 -2.20 -1.95 13.39
N LYS A 66 -3.04 -2.80 13.98
CA LYS A 66 -4.03 -3.57 13.22
C LYS A 66 -5.08 -2.64 12.60
N VAL A 67 -5.27 -2.76 11.28
CA VAL A 67 -6.25 -1.98 10.54
C VAL A 67 -7.68 -2.29 10.99
N GLU A 68 -8.49 -1.24 11.06
CA GLU A 68 -9.89 -1.25 11.45
C GLU A 68 -10.77 -0.58 10.37
N ARG A 69 -12.08 -0.84 10.41
CA ARG A 69 -13.08 -0.17 9.57
C ARG A 69 -12.76 -0.18 8.06
N LEU A 70 -12.18 -1.28 7.57
CA LEU A 70 -11.89 -1.44 6.15
C LEU A 70 -13.20 -1.45 5.35
N GLN A 71 -13.33 -0.48 4.46
CA GLN A 71 -14.50 -0.27 3.62
C GLN A 71 -14.07 -0.21 2.16
N SER A 72 -14.68 -1.06 1.34
CA SER A 72 -14.45 -1.10 -0.10
C SER A 72 -15.63 -0.44 -0.82
N LYS A 73 -15.34 0.59 -1.62
CA LYS A 73 -16.30 1.31 -2.45
C LYS A 73 -15.97 1.06 -3.92
N LYS A 74 -16.86 0.36 -4.60
CA LYS A 74 -16.81 0.20 -6.06
C LYS A 74 -17.11 1.54 -6.73
N ILE A 75 -16.17 2.03 -7.56
CA ILE A 75 -16.36 3.22 -8.40
C ILE A 75 -16.81 2.78 -9.79
N THR A 76 -16.11 1.81 -10.36
CA THR A 76 -16.46 1.12 -11.61
C THR A 76 -16.15 -0.38 -11.45
N PRO A 77 -16.49 -1.25 -12.42
CA PRO A 77 -16.03 -2.65 -12.41
C PRO A 77 -14.51 -2.83 -12.33
N GLU A 78 -13.73 -1.82 -12.70
CA GLU A 78 -12.27 -1.86 -12.84
C GLU A 78 -11.56 -0.91 -11.87
N LYS A 79 -12.31 -0.23 -11.00
CA LYS A 79 -11.78 0.78 -10.08
C LYS A 79 -12.52 0.75 -8.74
N PHE A 80 -11.74 0.62 -7.68
CA PHE A 80 -12.21 0.60 -6.30
C PHE A 80 -11.47 1.65 -5.48
N GLN A 81 -12.17 2.19 -4.49
CA GLN A 81 -11.59 3.00 -3.45
C GLN A 81 -11.76 2.25 -2.13
N ILE A 82 -10.66 2.00 -1.44
CA ILE A 82 -10.65 1.28 -0.16
C ILE A 82 -10.16 2.23 0.91
N ALA A 83 -11.00 2.45 1.91
CA ALA A 83 -10.72 3.32 3.05
C ALA A 83 -10.61 2.48 4.33
N PHE A 84 -9.71 2.87 5.23
CA PHE A 84 -9.56 2.21 6.52
C PHE A 84 -8.89 3.12 7.56
N ASP A 85 -9.12 2.78 8.82
CA ASP A 85 -8.49 3.42 9.98
C ASP A 85 -7.40 2.50 10.55
N TYR A 86 -6.42 3.07 11.24
CA TYR A 86 -5.41 2.29 11.95
C TYR A 86 -4.90 3.03 13.19
N PRO A 87 -4.61 2.32 14.29
CA PRO A 87 -3.99 2.92 15.45
C PRO A 87 -2.51 3.23 15.18
N LEU A 88 -2.05 4.38 15.66
CA LEU A 88 -0.64 4.71 15.80
C LEU A 88 -0.17 4.17 17.15
N VAL A 89 0.73 3.19 17.13
CA VAL A 89 1.11 2.44 18.32
C VAL A 89 2.52 2.81 18.79
N VAL A 90 2.63 3.17 20.07
CA VAL A 90 3.88 3.42 20.79
C VAL A 90 3.86 2.58 22.07
N MET A 91 4.87 1.76 22.31
CA MET A 91 4.95 0.92 23.52
C MET A 91 3.68 0.08 23.80
N ASN A 92 3.01 -0.38 22.75
CA ASN A 92 1.71 -1.10 22.79
C ASN A 92 0.49 -0.26 23.21
N GLU A 93 0.63 1.05 23.29
CA GLU A 93 -0.47 1.98 23.50
C GLU A 93 -0.83 2.71 22.21
N THR A 94 -2.13 2.85 21.95
CA THR A 94 -2.63 3.67 20.85
C THR A 94 -2.56 5.13 21.27
N ILE A 95 -1.73 5.93 20.60
CA ILE A 95 -1.60 7.37 20.88
C ILE A 95 -2.54 8.22 20.04
N GLU A 96 -2.90 7.73 18.84
CA GLU A 96 -3.78 8.40 17.90
C GLU A 96 -4.31 7.39 16.85
N THR A 97 -5.30 7.79 16.07
CA THR A 97 -5.81 7.06 14.90
C THR A 97 -5.43 7.78 13.61
N GLY A 98 -4.74 7.06 12.73
CA GLY A 98 -4.53 7.42 11.34
C GLY A 98 -5.67 6.88 10.46
N SER A 99 -5.78 7.44 9.26
CA SER A 99 -6.73 6.97 8.24
C SER A 99 -6.03 6.94 6.89
N ALA A 100 -6.45 6.02 6.03
CA ALA A 100 -5.95 5.89 4.67
C ALA A 100 -7.09 5.65 3.68
N VAL A 101 -6.89 6.15 2.45
CA VAL A 101 -7.75 5.91 1.30
C VAL A 101 -6.86 5.54 0.13
N LEU A 102 -7.01 4.31 -0.36
CA LEU A 102 -6.27 3.79 -1.50
C LEU A 102 -7.20 3.64 -2.69
N THR A 103 -6.74 4.06 -3.86
CA THR A 103 -7.41 3.77 -5.14
C THR A 103 -6.71 2.58 -5.78
N VAL A 104 -7.49 1.57 -6.15
CA VAL A 104 -7.01 0.35 -6.80
C VAL A 104 -7.70 0.21 -8.15
N GLU A 105 -6.90 -0.01 -9.19
CA GLU A 105 -7.38 -0.15 -10.56
C GLU A 105 -6.92 -1.49 -11.14
N LYS A 106 -7.77 -2.04 -12.00
CA LYS A 106 -7.45 -3.22 -12.78
C LYS A 106 -6.51 -2.82 -13.91
N ILE A 107 -5.37 -3.52 -14.00
CA ILE A 107 -4.39 -3.33 -15.06
C ILE A 107 -4.50 -4.49 -16.05
N PRO A 108 -4.86 -4.23 -17.31
CA PRO A 108 -4.94 -5.26 -18.33
C PRO A 108 -3.54 -5.72 -18.75
N ARG A 109 -3.40 -7.01 -19.05
CA ARG A 109 -2.20 -7.62 -19.65
C ARG A 109 -2.58 -8.75 -20.58
N GLU A 110 -1.64 -9.14 -21.44
CA GLU A 110 -1.85 -10.19 -22.45
C GLU A 110 -2.30 -11.54 -21.87
N SER A 111 -1.83 -11.90 -20.66
CA SER A 111 -2.11 -13.21 -20.06
C SER A 111 -3.27 -13.20 -19.05
N PHE A 112 -3.31 -12.22 -18.16
CA PHE A 112 -4.34 -12.05 -17.14
C PHE A 112 -4.31 -10.62 -16.62
N ASP A 113 -5.48 -10.07 -16.28
CA ASP A 113 -5.56 -8.80 -15.57
C ASP A 113 -5.13 -8.97 -14.11
N TYR A 114 -4.57 -7.92 -13.53
CA TYR A 114 -4.26 -7.88 -12.10
C TYR A 114 -4.70 -6.55 -11.50
N TRP A 115 -4.76 -6.47 -10.18
CA TRP A 115 -5.12 -5.25 -9.46
C TRP A 115 -3.89 -4.57 -8.89
N ALA A 116 -3.83 -3.25 -9.03
CA ALA A 116 -2.72 -2.45 -8.54
C ALA A 116 -3.19 -1.13 -7.94
N ILE A 117 -2.51 -0.68 -6.90
CA ILE A 117 -2.74 0.60 -6.26
C ILE A 117 -2.23 1.70 -7.18
N THR A 118 -3.10 2.63 -7.56
CA THR A 118 -2.78 3.79 -8.40
C THR A 118 -2.62 5.06 -7.60
N GLN A 119 -3.25 5.15 -6.42
CA GLN A 119 -3.16 6.32 -5.55
C GLN A 119 -3.21 5.90 -4.08
N ILE A 120 -2.41 6.58 -3.25
CA ILE A 120 -2.36 6.40 -1.81
C ILE A 120 -2.58 7.78 -1.19
N ALA A 121 -3.61 7.91 -0.36
CA ALA A 121 -3.83 9.08 0.47
C ALA A 121 -3.93 8.66 1.93
N VAL A 122 -3.27 9.40 2.81
CA VAL A 122 -3.25 9.15 4.26
C VAL A 122 -3.48 10.45 5.02
N LYS A 123 -4.06 10.36 6.22
CA LYS A 123 -4.32 11.52 7.07
C LYS A 123 -3.04 12.31 7.36
N ASP A 124 -1.95 11.61 7.67
CA ASP A 124 -0.62 12.21 7.74
C ASP A 124 0.45 11.21 7.26
N PRO A 125 1.21 11.53 6.20
CA PRO A 125 2.28 10.66 5.72
C PRO A 125 3.43 10.48 6.73
N GLY A 126 3.61 11.39 7.68
CA GLY A 126 4.69 11.32 8.67
C GLY A 126 4.40 10.44 9.89
N ASP A 127 3.14 10.09 10.13
CA ASP A 127 2.69 9.47 11.40
C ASP A 127 3.25 8.07 11.64
N THR A 128 3.59 7.34 10.56
CA THR A 128 4.12 5.98 10.66
C THR A 128 5.49 5.85 10.02
N GLY A 129 6.27 6.93 9.93
CA GLY A 129 7.58 6.93 9.31
C GLY A 129 7.53 7.11 7.79
N VAL A 130 8.29 6.32 7.04
CA VAL A 130 8.47 6.51 5.59
C VAL A 130 7.28 5.92 4.82
N MET A 131 6.44 6.79 4.26
CA MET A 131 5.24 6.43 3.47
C MET A 131 5.38 6.89 2.01
N ILE A 132 6.05 6.06 1.21
CA ILE A 132 6.41 6.37 -0.17
C ILE A 132 5.17 6.37 -1.08
N GLY A 133 5.07 7.41 -1.93
CA GLY A 133 3.95 7.57 -2.87
C GLY A 133 2.61 7.96 -2.22
N ALA A 134 2.60 8.22 -0.89
CA ALA A 134 1.43 8.66 -0.17
C ALA A 134 1.28 10.19 -0.22
N SER A 135 0.05 10.65 -0.44
CA SER A 135 -0.33 12.06 -0.33
C SER A 135 -1.16 12.30 0.93
N LYS A 136 -1.23 13.56 1.39
CA LYS A 136 -2.11 13.93 2.51
C LYS A 136 -3.57 14.02 2.02
N LEU A 137 -4.52 13.52 2.83
CA LEU A 137 -5.97 13.63 2.59
C LEU A 137 -6.46 15.08 2.46
#